data_AF-A0A2E2ATV5-F1
#
_entry.id   AF-A0A2E2ATV5-F1
#
_cell.length_a   1.000
_cell.length_b   1.000
_cell.length_c   1.000
_cell.angle_alpha   90.00
_cell.angle_beta   90.00
_cell.angle_gamma   90.00
#
_symmetry.space_group_name_H-M   'P 1'
#
loop_
_entity.id
_entity.type
_entity.pdbx_description
1 polymer ?
#
loop_
_entity_poly.entity_id
_entity_poly.type
_entity_poly.pdbx_seq_one_letter_code
_entity_poly.pdbx_strand_id
1 'polypeptide(L)'
;MVSDTLPAQDDDAKKGMDEQSQVKVQELYQQFESQNRDREFQKAGETLTKALKLQEVPTFYYLRGRVQFRLGQFEASVKSFDAYVKAAPNAESRQWERGISM
;
A
#
# COMPACT_ATOMS: atom_id res chain seq x y z
N MET A 1 48.68 -19.10 -5.00
CA MET A 1 47.70 -19.26 -6.10
C MET A 1 46.39 -18.66 -5.61
N VAL A 2 45.88 -17.73 -6.41
CA VAL A 2 44.69 -16.88 -6.22
C VAL A 2 43.38 -17.67 -6.32
N SER A 3 42.35 -17.17 -5.62
CA SER A 3 40.89 -17.27 -5.87
C SER A 3 40.21 -16.99 -4.52
N ASP A 4 40.07 -15.74 -4.09
CA ASP A 4 39.03 -14.79 -4.51
C ASP A 4 37.62 -15.40 -4.47
N THR A 5 36.94 -15.25 -3.32
CA THR A 5 35.48 -15.37 -3.22
C THR A 5 35.01 -14.49 -2.06
N LEU A 6 34.80 -13.21 -2.36
CA LEU A 6 33.68 -12.42 -1.82
C LEU A 6 32.78 -12.12 -3.03
N PRO A 7 31.44 -12.18 -2.88
CA PRO A 7 30.75 -11.16 -2.11
C PRO A 7 29.60 -11.70 -1.24
N ALA A 8 29.73 -11.50 0.06
CA ALA A 8 28.59 -11.50 0.99
C ALA A 8 28.19 -10.03 1.24
N GLN A 9 27.61 -9.37 0.23
CA GLN A 9 27.15 -7.97 0.35
C GLN A 9 25.73 -7.72 -0.21
N ASP A 10 25.04 -8.72 -0.75
CA ASP A 10 23.74 -8.51 -1.42
C ASP A 10 22.49 -8.65 -0.52
N ASP A 11 22.62 -9.20 0.69
CA ASP A 11 21.48 -9.36 1.61
C ASP A 11 21.20 -8.12 2.48
N ASP A 12 22.23 -7.36 2.88
CA ASP A 12 22.05 -6.12 3.65
C ASP A 12 21.49 -4.96 2.81
N ALA A 13 21.74 -4.96 1.49
CA ALA A 13 21.23 -3.94 0.58
C ALA A 13 19.71 -4.03 0.40
N LYS A 14 19.15 -5.25 0.33
CA LYS A 14 17.68 -5.44 0.25
C LYS A 14 17.00 -5.04 1.55
N LYS A 15 17.55 -5.44 2.70
CA LYS A 15 17.00 -5.07 4.02
C LYS A 15 16.99 -3.55 4.25
N GLY A 16 18.07 -2.85 3.88
CA GLY A 16 18.14 -1.40 3.96
C GLY A 16 17.27 -0.66 2.94
N MET A 17 17.12 -1.19 1.72
CA MET A 17 16.20 -0.64 0.70
C MET A 17 14.74 -0.87 1.06
N ASP A 18 14.42 -1.99 1.71
CA ASP A 18 13.09 -2.30 2.22
C ASP A 18 12.75 -1.38 3.42
N GLU A 19 13.70 -1.13 4.32
CA GLU A 19 13.52 -0.18 5.44
C GLU A 19 13.32 1.25 4.95
N GLN A 20 14.14 1.74 4.01
CA GLN A 20 13.97 3.09 3.45
C GLN A 20 12.67 3.24 2.68
N SER A 21 12.26 2.21 1.92
CA SER A 21 10.98 2.21 1.21
C SER A 21 9.81 2.17 2.19
N GLN A 22 9.90 1.40 3.27
CA GLN A 22 8.89 1.36 4.33
C GLN A 22 8.77 2.69 5.08
N VAL A 23 9.88 3.33 5.45
CA VAL A 23 9.87 4.66 6.08
C VAL A 23 9.23 5.68 5.15
N LYS A 24 9.55 5.65 3.86
CA LYS A 24 8.98 6.57 2.88
C LYS A 24 7.49 6.33 2.63
N VAL A 25 7.07 5.07 2.61
CA VAL A 25 5.65 4.68 2.56
C VAL A 25 4.92 5.18 3.81
N GLN A 26 5.52 5.06 4.98
CA GLN A 26 4.97 5.56 6.23
C GLN A 26 4.83 7.08 6.24
N GLU A 27 5.83 7.82 5.73
CA GLU A 27 5.75 9.28 5.57
C GLU A 27 4.60 9.68 4.62
N LEU A 28 4.47 9.00 3.49
CA LEU A 28 3.36 9.23 2.54
C LEU A 28 2.01 8.93 3.19
N TYR A 29 1.92 7.94 4.06
CA TYR A 29 0.71 7.65 4.81
C TYR A 29 0.35 8.78 5.79
N GLN A 30 1.32 9.30 6.55
CA GLN A 30 1.10 10.46 7.43
C GLN A 30 0.69 11.71 6.63
N GLN A 31 1.32 11.93 5.48
CA GLN A 31 0.96 13.03 4.58
C GLN A 31 -0.48 12.86 4.05
N PHE A 32 -0.87 11.66 3.66
CA PHE A 32 -2.23 11.33 3.26
C PHE A 32 -3.23 11.63 4.38
N GLU A 33 -2.97 11.22 5.62
CA GLU A 33 -3.85 11.48 6.76
C GLU A 33 -4.05 12.97 7.04
N SER A 34 -3.00 13.78 6.87
CA SER A 34 -3.11 15.25 6.94
C SER A 34 -4.01 15.78 5.83
N GLN A 35 -3.70 15.45 4.57
CA GLN A 35 -4.47 15.91 3.40
C GLN A 35 -5.94 15.47 3.47
N ASN A 36 -6.21 14.27 3.96
CA ASN A 36 -7.55 13.75 4.14
C ASN A 36 -8.32 14.48 5.25
N ARG A 37 -7.63 14.91 6.33
CA ARG A 37 -8.19 15.79 7.37
C ARG A 37 -8.54 17.17 6.80
N ASP A 38 -7.66 17.71 5.98
CA ASP A 38 -7.81 19.02 5.33
C ASP A 38 -8.79 18.97 4.13
N ARG A 39 -9.39 17.81 3.86
CA ARG A 39 -10.29 17.55 2.73
C ARG A 39 -9.67 17.80 1.36
N GLU A 40 -8.35 17.79 1.27
CA GLU A 40 -7.58 17.88 0.03
C GLU A 40 -7.57 16.53 -0.70
N PHE A 41 -8.76 16.02 -1.04
CA PHE A 41 -8.93 14.65 -1.53
C PHE A 41 -8.19 14.38 -2.86
N GLN A 42 -8.04 15.38 -3.74
CA GLN A 42 -7.24 15.21 -4.96
C GLN A 42 -5.77 14.90 -4.62
N LYS A 43 -5.16 15.70 -3.76
CA LYS A 43 -3.77 15.49 -3.30
C LYS A 43 -3.64 14.19 -2.53
N ALA A 44 -4.61 13.85 -1.69
CA ALA A 44 -4.65 12.59 -0.96
C ALA A 44 -4.61 11.38 -1.91
N GLY A 45 -5.33 11.44 -3.04
CA GLY A 45 -5.32 10.39 -4.06
C GLY A 45 -3.97 10.27 -4.79
N GLU A 46 -3.30 11.39 -5.05
CA GLU A 46 -1.95 11.41 -5.63
C GLU A 46 -0.91 10.83 -4.67
N THR A 47 -0.97 11.20 -3.39
CA THR A 47 -0.08 10.68 -2.34
C THR A 47 -0.22 9.17 -2.21
N LEU A 48 -1.45 8.64 -2.21
CA LEU A 48 -1.69 7.19 -2.21
C LEU A 48 -1.17 6.50 -3.47
N THR A 49 -1.26 7.17 -4.63
CA THR A 49 -0.70 6.63 -5.88
C THR A 49 0.83 6.56 -5.84
N LYS A 50 1.49 7.53 -5.19
CA LYS A 50 2.94 7.48 -4.93
C LYS A 50 3.28 6.36 -3.96
N ALA A 51 2.51 6.18 -2.89
CA ALA A 51 2.72 5.12 -1.92
C ALA A 51 2.61 3.73 -2.56
N LEU A 52 1.60 3.52 -3.41
CA LEU A 52 1.40 2.28 -4.17
C LEU A 52 2.55 1.96 -5.13
N LYS A 53 3.24 2.97 -5.67
CA LYS A 53 4.43 2.75 -6.52
C LYS A 53 5.66 2.30 -5.74
N LEU A 54 5.74 2.63 -4.45
CA LEU A 54 6.83 2.20 -3.58
C LEU A 54 6.54 0.82 -3.00
N GLN A 55 5.31 0.62 -2.53
CA GLN A 55 4.87 -0.64 -1.96
C GLN A 55 3.40 -0.86 -2.27
N GLU A 56 3.09 -1.96 -2.96
CA GLU A 56 1.73 -2.38 -3.29
C GLU A 56 1.05 -2.98 -2.05
N VAL A 57 0.68 -2.10 -1.10
CA VAL A 57 -0.06 -2.49 0.10
C VAL A 57 -1.56 -2.46 -0.21
N PRO A 58 -2.30 -3.56 0.03
CA PRO A 58 -3.74 -3.63 -0.20
C PRO A 58 -4.49 -2.43 0.42
N THR A 59 -4.14 -2.06 1.65
CA THR A 59 -4.73 -0.94 2.39
C THR A 59 -4.73 0.38 1.59
N PHE A 60 -3.71 0.65 0.76
CA PHE A 60 -3.68 1.89 -0.03
C PHE A 60 -4.69 1.89 -1.17
N TYR A 61 -5.02 0.74 -1.77
CA TYR A 61 -6.10 0.65 -2.75
C TYR A 61 -7.45 0.96 -2.11
N TYR A 62 -7.69 0.44 -0.89
CA TYR A 62 -8.90 0.74 -0.12
C TYR A 62 -9.01 2.24 0.22
N LEU A 63 -7.93 2.84 0.73
CA LEU A 63 -7.89 4.27 1.04
C LEU A 63 -8.10 5.12 -0.23
N ARG A 64 -7.51 4.71 -1.36
CA ARG A 64 -7.67 5.43 -2.64
C ARG A 64 -9.11 5.35 -3.13
N GLY A 65 -9.75 4.19 -3.00
CA GLY A 65 -11.17 4.00 -3.29
C GLY A 65 -12.05 4.94 -2.46
N ARG A 66 -11.79 5.08 -1.15
CA ARG A 66 -12.52 6.02 -0.28
C ARG A 66 -12.34 7.47 -0.69
N VAL A 67 -11.12 7.87 -1.05
CA VAL A 67 -10.83 9.23 -1.53
C VAL A 67 -11.55 9.52 -2.83
N GLN A 68 -11.50 8.60 -3.79
CA GLN A 68 -12.19 8.70 -5.08
C GLN A 68 -13.71 8.78 -4.89
N PHE A 69 -14.26 8.02 -3.95
CA PHE A 69 -15.67 8.10 -3.58
C PHE A 69 -16.03 9.51 -3.07
N ARG A 70 -15.21 10.09 -2.19
CA ARG A 70 -15.40 11.46 -1.68
C ARG A 70 -15.28 12.53 -2.76
N LEU A 71 -14.52 12.26 -3.82
CA LEU A 71 -14.40 13.12 -5.01
C LEU A 71 -15.54 12.93 -6.02
N GLY A 72 -16.49 12.01 -5.77
CA GLY A 72 -17.56 11.67 -6.71
C GLY A 72 -17.11 10.79 -7.89
N GLN A 73 -15.88 10.28 -7.86
CA GLN A 73 -15.31 9.40 -8.89
C GLN A 73 -15.70 7.95 -8.62
N PHE A 74 -17.00 7.64 -8.69
CA PHE A 74 -17.55 6.35 -8.29
C PHE A 74 -16.98 5.17 -9.08
N GLU A 75 -16.85 5.29 -10.41
CA GLU A 75 -16.27 4.21 -11.23
C GLU A 75 -14.81 3.91 -10.88
N ALA A 76 -14.01 4.95 -10.65
CA ALA A 76 -12.62 4.79 -10.24
C ALA A 76 -12.50 4.20 -8.83
N SER A 77 -13.41 4.60 -7.94
CA SER A 77 -13.52 4.08 -6.59
C SER A 77 -13.79 2.57 -6.57
N VAL A 78 -14.77 2.10 -7.36
CA VAL A 78 -15.09 0.66 -7.50
C VAL A 78 -13.86 -0.10 -7.98
N LYS A 79 -13.18 0.37 -9.05
CA LYS A 79 -11.96 -0.28 -9.54
C LYS A 79 -10.85 -0.38 -8.48
N SER A 80 -10.71 0.63 -7.63
CA SER A 80 -9.73 0.60 -6.52
C SER A 80 -10.16 -0.39 -5.42
N PHE A 81 -11.46 -0.51 -5.13
CA PHE A 81 -11.94 -1.54 -4.19
C PHE A 81 -11.83 -2.95 -4.76
N ASP A 82 -12.08 -3.16 -6.05
CA ASP A 82 -11.85 -4.45 -6.71
C ASP A 82 -10.38 -4.85 -6.64
N ALA A 83 -9.47 -3.89 -6.85
CA ALA A 83 -8.03 -4.12 -6.70
C ALA A 83 -7.67 -4.48 -5.25
N TYR A 84 -8.29 -3.84 -4.26
CA TYR A 84 -8.10 -4.20 -2.85
C TYR A 84 -8.51 -5.64 -2.55
N VAL A 85 -9.70 -6.04 -2.99
CA VAL A 85 -10.23 -7.41 -2.81
C VAL A 85 -9.32 -8.44 -3.50
N LYS A 86 -8.84 -8.14 -4.71
CA LYS A 86 -7.89 -9.01 -5.44
C LYS A 86 -6.51 -9.09 -4.80
N ALA A 87 -6.01 -7.99 -4.23
CA ALA A 87 -4.68 -7.93 -3.63
C ALA A 87 -4.65 -8.52 -2.21
N ALA A 88 -5.77 -8.48 -1.49
CA ALA A 88 -5.94 -9.14 -0.20
C ALA A 88 -7.12 -10.12 -0.22
N PRO A 89 -7.01 -11.25 -0.94
CA PRO A 89 -8.00 -12.32 -0.84
C PRO A 89 -8.08 -12.86 0.60
N ASN A 90 -7.02 -12.66 1.40
CA ASN A 90 -6.98 -12.98 2.83
C ASN A 90 -7.48 -11.89 3.79
N ALA A 91 -7.83 -10.69 3.30
CA ALA A 91 -8.60 -9.73 4.09
C ALA A 91 -10.10 -10.11 4.07
N GLU A 92 -10.59 -10.58 2.92
CA GLU A 92 -11.85 -11.31 2.80
C GLU A 92 -11.79 -12.63 3.60
N SER A 93 -10.61 -13.28 3.66
CA SER A 93 -10.42 -14.48 4.47
C SER A 93 -10.51 -14.25 5.99
N ARG A 94 -10.83 -13.04 6.47
CA ARG A 94 -11.18 -12.80 7.88
C ARG A 94 -12.68 -12.73 8.15
N GLN A 95 -13.51 -12.82 7.11
CA GLN A 95 -14.98 -12.84 7.24
C GLN A 95 -15.54 -14.28 7.28
N TRP A 96 -14.96 -15.23 6.53
CA TRP A 96 -15.33 -16.67 6.53
C TRP A 96 -14.78 -17.49 7.72
N GLU A 97 -13.75 -17.03 8.46
CA GLU A 97 -13.24 -17.75 9.64
C GLU A 97 -14.23 -17.77 10.83
N ARG A 98 -15.35 -17.05 10.74
CA ARG A 98 -16.50 -17.22 11.66
C ARG A 98 -17.55 -18.22 11.16
N GLY A 99 -17.51 -18.62 9.89
CA GLY A 99 -18.52 -19.51 9.29
C GLY A 99 -18.27 -21.00 9.51
N ILE A 100 -17.06 -21.39 9.91
CA ILE A 100 -16.66 -22.80 10.13
C ILE A 100 -16.41 -23.12 11.62
N SER A 101 -16.91 -22.28 12.53
CA SER A 101 -16.98 -22.58 13.97
C SER A 101 -18.42 -22.87 14.43
N MET A 102 -19.16 -23.64 13.62
CA MET A 102 -20.31 -24.45 14.06
C MET A 102 -20.34 -25.75 13.27
#